data_AF-A0A933F929-F1
#
_entry.id   AF-A0A933F929-F1
#
_cell.length_a   1.000
_cell.length_b   1.000
_cell.length_c   1.000
_cell.angle_alpha   90.00
_cell.angle_beta   90.00
_cell.angle_gamma   90.00
#
_symmetry.space_group_name_H-M   'P 1'
#
loop_
_entity.id
_entity.type
_entity.pdbx_description
1 polymer ?
#
loop_
_entity_poly.entity_id
_entity_poly.type
_entity_poly.pdbx_seq_one_letter_code
_entity_poly.pdbx_strand_id
1 'polypeptide(L)'
;MAKIEVKSFFYDLIHCKDKINATFAKWDQQYGDDERGALVAGIRECPDSELVSLLINVQRLATGYEQIQESVTQAEQAEVEAAMADEDDEDE
;
A
#
# COMPACT_ATOMS: atom_id res chain seq x y z
N MET A 1 10.35 -2.44 -19.53
CA MET A 1 9.95 -2.06 -18.16
C MET A 1 10.16 -0.57 -18.03
N ALA A 2 9.09 0.22 -18.16
CA ALA A 2 9.12 1.63 -17.81
C ALA A 2 9.73 1.76 -16.40
N LYS A 3 10.77 2.57 -16.26
CA LYS A 3 11.39 2.86 -14.96
C LYS A 3 10.33 3.58 -14.14
N ILE A 4 9.60 2.84 -13.31
CA ILE A 4 8.87 3.44 -12.20
C ILE A 4 9.97 4.05 -11.33
N GLU A 5 10.24 5.34 -11.50
CA GLU A 5 11.06 6.08 -10.56
C GLU A 5 10.41 5.85 -9.20
N VAL A 6 11.17 5.26 -8.26
CA VAL A 6 10.70 5.03 -6.90
C VAL A 6 10.50 6.40 -6.27
N LYS A 7 9.30 6.95 -6.45
CA LYS A 7 8.86 8.20 -5.85
C LYS A 7 8.88 8.00 -4.34
N SER A 8 9.13 9.10 -3.59
CA SER A 8 9.01 9.14 -2.13
C SER A 8 7.73 8.46 -1.60
N PHE A 9 6.66 8.54 -2.39
CA PHE A 9 5.43 7.78 -2.23
C PHE A 9 5.61 6.28 -1.93
N PHE A 10 6.36 5.53 -2.74
CA PHE A 10 6.53 4.08 -2.52
C PHE A 10 7.31 3.78 -1.24
N TYR A 11 8.30 4.64 -0.92
CA TYR A 11 9.05 4.56 0.33
C TYR A 11 8.11 4.74 1.53
N ASP A 12 7.22 5.73 1.48
CA ASP A 12 6.24 6.00 2.54
C ASP A 12 5.25 4.84 2.72
N LEU A 13 4.82 4.20 1.62
CA LEU A 13 3.93 3.04 1.69
C LEU A 13 4.59 1.81 2.31
N ILE A 14 5.83 1.51 1.90
CA ILE A 14 6.61 0.42 2.49
C ILE A 14 6.77 0.65 3.99
N HIS A 15 7.09 1.89 4.40
CA HIS A 15 7.19 2.25 5.81
C HIS A 15 5.87 2.11 6.57
N CYS A 16 4.74 2.48 5.96
CA CYS A 16 3.42 2.28 6.58
C CYS A 16 3.13 0.79 6.78
N LYS A 17 3.35 -0.04 5.76
CA LYS A 17 3.21 -1.50 5.85
C LYS A 17 4.06 -2.10 6.96
N ASP A 18 5.33 -1.73 7.03
CA ASP A 18 6.25 -2.33 8.00
C ASP A 18 5.88 -1.95 9.44
N LYS A 19 5.38 -0.72 9.67
CA LYS A 19 4.83 -0.31 10.98
C LYS A 19 3.59 -1.11 11.36
N ILE A 20 2.66 -1.35 10.43
CA ILE A 20 1.46 -2.17 10.67
C ILE A 20 1.87 -3.60 11.06
N ASN A 21 2.77 -4.21 10.27
CA ASN A 21 3.23 -5.58 10.51
C ASN A 21 3.98 -5.71 11.84
N ALA A 22 4.78 -4.71 12.22
CA ALA A 22 5.47 -4.71 13.50
C ALA A 22 4.47 -4.69 14.68
N THR A 23 3.38 -3.93 14.57
CA THR A 23 2.31 -3.92 15.59
C THR A 23 1.65 -5.29 15.69
N PHE A 24 1.28 -5.90 14.57
CA PHE A 24 0.64 -7.22 14.57
C PHE A 24 1.59 -8.31 15.09
N ALA A 25 2.86 -8.30 14.70
CA ALA A 25 3.85 -9.23 15.23
C ALA A 25 4.02 -9.12 16.75
N LYS A 26 3.96 -7.91 17.31
CA LYS A 26 3.96 -7.69 18.77
C LYS A 26 2.73 -8.30 19.41
N TRP A 27 1.56 -8.14 18.80
CA TRP A 27 0.32 -8.73 19.31
C TRP A 27 0.32 -10.25 19.22
N ASP A 28 0.80 -10.83 18.12
CA ASP A 28 0.96 -12.28 17.98
C ASP A 28 1.90 -12.85 19.04
N GLN A 29 3.00 -12.14 19.34
CA GLN A 29 3.92 -12.54 20.40
C GLN A 29 3.29 -12.46 21.80
N GLN A 30 2.45 -11.45 22.05
CA GLN A 30 1.89 -11.19 23.37
C GLN A 30 0.60 -11.98 23.66
N TYR A 31 -0.23 -12.20 22.64
CA TYR A 31 -1.59 -12.72 22.74
C TYR A 31 -1.81 -13.94 21.84
N GLY A 32 -0.74 -14.62 21.39
CA GLY A 32 -0.82 -15.75 20.46
C GLY A 32 -1.70 -16.91 20.93
N ASP A 33 -1.74 -17.16 22.24
CA ASP A 33 -2.56 -18.20 22.87
C ASP A 33 -3.89 -17.66 23.45
N ASP A 34 -4.24 -16.39 23.20
CA ASP A 34 -5.49 -15.81 23.68
C ASP A 34 -6.69 -16.42 22.95
N GLU A 35 -7.70 -16.87 23.70
CA GLU A 35 -8.90 -17.53 23.16
C GLU A 35 -9.68 -16.67 22.14
N ARG A 36 -9.55 -15.33 22.23
CA ARG A 36 -10.18 -14.37 21.31
C ARG A 36 -9.39 -14.23 20.01
N GLY A 37 -8.14 -14.66 19.99
CA GLY A 37 -7.15 -14.42 18.95
C GLY A 37 -6.35 -13.13 19.16
N ALA A 38 -5.08 -13.17 18.76
CA ALA A 38 -4.10 -12.12 19.03
C ALA A 38 -4.51 -10.73 18.52
N LEU A 39 -5.14 -10.66 17.34
CA LEU A 39 -5.64 -9.40 16.77
C LEU A 39 -6.73 -8.78 17.64
N VAL A 40 -7.70 -9.57 18.10
CA VAL A 40 -8.84 -9.10 18.88
C VAL A 40 -8.40 -8.66 20.27
N ALA A 41 -7.54 -9.45 20.92
CA ALA A 41 -6.91 -9.09 22.17
C ALA A 41 -6.07 -7.81 22.03
N GLY A 42 -5.24 -7.75 20.99
CA GLY A 42 -4.38 -6.62 20.65
C GLY A 42 -5.14 -5.31 20.49
N ILE A 43 -6.21 -5.29 19.69
CA ILE A 43 -7.04 -4.09 19.50
C ILE A 43 -7.69 -3.64 20.82
N ARG A 44 -8.20 -4.60 21.61
CA ARG A 44 -8.91 -4.30 22.85
C ARG A 44 -8.02 -3.72 23.95
N GLU A 45 -6.75 -4.11 23.95
CA GLU A 45 -5.75 -3.69 24.94
C GLU A 45 -4.80 -2.61 24.39
N CYS A 46 -5.00 -2.16 23.15
CA CYS A 46 -4.23 -1.10 22.52
C CYS A 46 -4.64 0.28 23.07
N PRO A 47 -3.67 1.12 23.51
CA PRO A 47 -3.97 2.52 23.85
C PRO A 47 -4.56 3.28 22.65
N ASP A 48 -5.53 4.17 22.90
CA ASP A 48 -6.21 4.94 21.85
C ASP A 48 -5.24 5.66 20.91
N SER A 49 -4.16 6.23 21.43
CA SER A 49 -3.14 6.92 20.63
C SER A 49 -2.40 5.98 19.68
N GLU A 50 -2.08 4.76 20.12
CA GLU A 50 -1.44 3.73 19.30
C GLU A 50 -2.43 3.18 18.27
N LEU A 51 -3.69 2.96 18.67
CA LEU A 51 -4.76 2.50 17.77
C LEU A 51 -5.03 3.51 16.66
N VAL A 52 -5.13 4.80 16.99
CA VAL A 52 -5.27 5.88 15.99
C VAL A 52 -4.08 5.88 15.03
N SER A 53 -2.86 5.72 15.53
CA SER A 53 -1.67 5.66 14.68
C SER A 53 -1.69 4.46 13.72
N LEU A 54 -2.09 3.29 14.21
CA LEU A 54 -2.26 2.08 13.40
C LEU A 54 -3.30 2.31 12.29
N LEU A 55 -4.47 2.85 12.63
CA LEU A 55 -5.54 3.12 11.67
C LEU A 55 -5.12 4.13 10.59
N ILE A 56 -4.37 5.17 10.95
CA ILE A 56 -3.81 6.14 9.99
C ILE A 56 -2.85 5.44 9.02
N ASN A 57 -1.97 4.55 9.50
CA ASN A 57 -1.05 3.82 8.63
C ASN A 57 -1.81 2.88 7.68
N VAL A 58 -2.86 2.20 8.17
CA VAL A 58 -3.73 1.35 7.34
C VAL A 58 -4.43 2.17 6.26
N GLN A 59 -5.00 3.33 6.62
CA GLN A 59 -5.64 4.23 5.66
C GLN A 59 -4.67 4.71 4.60
N ARG A 60 -3.45 5.12 4.99
CA ARG A 60 -2.40 5.53 4.03
C ARG A 60 -2.02 4.41 3.07
N LEU A 61 -1.93 3.18 3.55
CA LEU A 61 -1.64 2.02 2.71
C LEU A 61 -2.76 1.76 1.69
N ALA A 62 -4.03 1.86 2.13
CA ALA A 62 -5.19 1.70 1.25
C ALA A 62 -5.25 2.77 0.16
N THR A 63 -5.12 4.06 0.52
CA THR A 63 -5.07 5.15 -0.46
C THR A 63 -3.87 5.02 -1.40
N GLY A 64 -2.73 4.54 -0.88
CA GLY A 64 -1.57 4.24 -1.70
C GLY A 64 -1.84 3.18 -2.76
N TYR A 65 -2.56 2.12 -2.42
CA TYR A 65 -2.95 1.09 -3.37
C TYR A 65 -3.80 1.68 -4.53
N GLU A 66 -4.76 2.55 -4.22
CA GLU A 66 -5.58 3.24 -5.22
C GLU A 66 -4.72 4.09 -6.17
N GLN A 67 -3.76 4.84 -5.64
CA GLN A 67 -2.83 5.66 -6.45
C GLN A 67 -1.90 4.82 -7.32
N ILE A 68 -1.49 3.64 -6.84
CA ILE A 68 -0.71 2.68 -7.64
C ILE A 68 -1.57 2.18 -8.80
N GLN A 69 -2.81 1.79 -8.54
CA GLN A 69 -3.72 1.32 -9.57
C GLN A 69 -3.95 2.38 -10.65
N GLU A 70 -4.19 3.63 -10.26
CA GLU A 70 -4.32 4.75 -11.19
C GLU A 70 -3.05 4.96 -12.03
N SER A 71 -1.87 4.91 -11.38
CA SER A 71 -0.59 5.05 -12.09
C SER A 71 -0.36 3.92 -13.11
N VAL A 72 -0.77 2.70 -12.79
CA VAL A 72 -0.71 1.55 -13.71
C VAL A 72 -1.66 1.76 -14.90
N THR A 73 -2.92 2.13 -14.65
CA THR A 73 -3.88 2.41 -15.73
C THR A 73 -3.39 3.51 -16.66
N GLN A 74 -2.82 4.59 -16.12
CA GLN A 74 -2.25 5.67 -16.93
C GLN A 74 -1.06 5.20 -17.77
N ALA A 75 -0.19 4.36 -17.21
CA ALA A 75 0.95 3.82 -17.95
C ALA A 75 0.51 2.90 -19.09
N GLU A 76 -0.48 2.03 -18.85
CA GLU A 76 -1.06 1.17 -19.90
C GLU A 76 -1.69 1.99 -21.03
N GLN A 77 -2.45 3.03 -20.69
CA GLN A 77 -3.06 3.93 -21.67
C GLN A 77 -2.01 4.65 -22.51
N ALA A 78 -0.92 5.14 -21.88
CA ALA A 78 0.17 5.80 -22.58
C ALA A 78 0.91 4.86 -23.55
N GLU A 79 1.07 3.57 -23.19
CA GLU A 79 1.65 2.57 -24.10
C GLU A 79 0.75 2.31 -25.31
N VAL A 80 -0.58 2.26 -25.12
CA VAL A 80 -1.55 2.13 -26.23
C VAL A 80 -1.52 3.36 -27.14
N GLU A 81 -1.51 4.56 -26.56
CA GLU A 81 -1.44 5.80 -27.33
C GLU A 81 -0.15 5.91 -28.14
N ALA A 82 0.99 5.51 -27.57
CA ALA A 82 2.26 5.49 -28.28
C ALA A 82 2.26 4.50 -29.45
N ALA A 83 1.68 3.30 -29.25
CA ALA A 83 1.58 2.30 -30.32
C ALA A 83 0.67 2.75 -31.47
N MET A 84 -0.43 3.47 -31.18
CA MET A 84 -1.29 4.04 -32.22
C MET A 84 -0.61 5.20 -32.97
N ALA A 85 0.17 6.03 -32.27
CA ALA A 85 0.90 7.13 -32.90
C ALA A 85 2.00 6.64 -33.86
N ASP A 86 2.65 5.51 -33.54
CA ASP A 86 3.66 4.90 -34.42
C ASP A 86 3.04 4.25 -35.69
N GLU A 87 1.75 3.86 -35.68
CA GLU A 87 1.07 3.29 -36.85
C GLU A 87 0.54 4.35 -37.85
N ASP A 88 0.30 5.59 -37.41
CA ASP A 88 -0.21 6.69 -38.27
C ASP A 88 0.90 7.37 -39.11
N ASP A 89 2.18 7.13 -38.82
CA ASP A 89 3.34 7.71 -39.53
C ASP A 89 3.82 6.90 -40.77
N GLU A 90 3.16 5.77 -41.12
CA GLU A 90 3.51 4.93 -42.29
C GLU A 90 2.77 5.30 -43.61
N ASP A 91 1.90 6.32 -43.62
CA ASP A 91 1.07 6.73 -44.78
C ASP A 91 1.42 8.13 -45.37
N GLU A 92 2.72 8.50 -45.49
CA GLU A 92 3.20 9.60 -46.38
C GLU A 92 4.14 9.14 -47.50
#